data_AF-A0A1M7DNN0-F1
#
_entry.id   AF-A0A1M7DNN0-F1
#
_cell.length_a   1.000
_cell.length_b   1.000
_cell.length_c   1.000
_cell.angle_alpha   90.00
_cell.angle_beta   90.00
_cell.angle_gamma   90.00
#
_symmetry.space_group_name_H-M   'P 1'
#
loop_
_entity.id
_entity.type
_entity.pdbx_description
1 polymer ?
#
loop_
_entity_poly.entity_id
_entity_poly.type
_entity_poly.pdbx_seq_one_letter_code
_entity_poly.pdbx_strand_id
1 'polypeptide(L)'
;MSYDVDPKVHTIIIDMHDVPSMDGAAIVALQSLIDEVHHESVALILAGLPTRIIVQLHRAGIGKTVGMLTYCRGLPRARSVALHWQKEKTE
;
A
#
# COMPACT_ATOMS: atom_id res chain seq x y z
N MET A 1 -11.23 -1.43 19.07
CA MET A 1 -10.25 -0.36 19.36
C MET A 1 -9.93 0.28 18.03
N SER A 2 -10.57 1.39 17.67
CA SER A 2 -10.15 2.18 16.51
C SER A 2 -8.90 2.95 16.90
N TYR A 3 -7.79 2.71 16.21
CA TYR A 3 -6.73 3.71 16.15
C TYR A 3 -7.23 4.80 15.21
N ASP A 4 -7.40 6.01 15.73
CA ASP A 4 -7.68 7.18 14.90
C ASP A 4 -6.41 7.44 14.08
N VAL A 5 -6.44 7.22 12.77
CA VAL A 5 -5.34 7.65 11.91
C VAL A 5 -5.33 9.16 11.95
N ASP A 6 -4.20 9.76 12.38
CA ASP A 6 -4.05 11.21 12.41
C ASP A 6 -4.53 11.79 11.07
N PRO A 7 -5.50 12.71 11.05
CA PRO A 7 -6.11 13.22 9.82
C PRO A 7 -5.12 13.91 8.87
N LYS A 8 -3.87 14.13 9.30
CA LYS A 8 -2.75 14.61 8.47
C LYS A 8 -2.06 13.51 7.67
N VAL A 9 -2.35 12.24 7.92
CA VAL A 9 -1.77 11.12 7.19
C VAL A 9 -2.56 10.89 5.92
N HIS A 10 -1.94 11.12 4.77
CA HIS A 10 -2.58 10.93 3.47
C HIS A 10 -2.01 9.75 2.68
N THR A 11 -0.90 9.17 3.15
CA THR A 11 -0.23 8.04 2.51
C THR A 11 0.55 7.23 3.54
N ILE A 12 0.38 5.92 3.53
CA ILE A 12 1.16 4.94 4.30
C ILE A 12 2.11 4.22 3.34
N ILE A 13 3.36 4.03 3.78
CA ILE A 13 4.36 3.22 3.08
C ILE A 13 4.67 2.01 3.96
N ILE A 14 4.50 0.81 3.42
CA ILE A 14 4.87 -0.44 4.10
C ILE A 14 6.13 -1.00 3.45
N ASP A 15 7.16 -1.23 4.26
CA ASP A 15 8.36 -1.94 3.83
C ASP A 15 8.12 -3.46 3.86
N MET A 16 8.28 -4.10 2.70
CA MET A 16 8.05 -5.53 2.49
C MET A 16 9.33 -6.27 2.08
N HIS A 17 10.53 -5.66 2.15
CA HIS A 17 11.78 -6.31 1.71
C HIS A 17 12.05 -7.63 2.46
N ASP A 18 11.78 -7.68 3.76
CA ASP A 18 12.01 -8.86 4.60
C ASP A 18 10.84 -9.85 4.59
N VAL A 19 9.86 -9.65 3.70
CA VAL A 19 8.72 -10.56 3.50
C VAL A 19 8.97 -11.38 2.22
N PRO A 20 9.57 -12.57 2.33
CA PRO A 20 9.86 -13.37 1.15
C PRO A 20 8.57 -13.98 0.57
N SER A 21 7.59 -14.37 1.37
CA SER A 21 6.41 -15.09 0.88
C SER A 21 5.15 -14.69 1.64
N MET A 22 4.00 -14.86 0.97
CA MET A 22 2.68 -14.72 1.59
C MET A 22 1.82 -15.92 1.24
N ASP A 23 1.08 -16.42 2.22
CA ASP A 23 0.04 -17.42 2.03
C ASP A 23 -1.34 -16.76 1.84
N GLY A 24 -2.39 -17.58 1.72
CA GLY A 24 -3.75 -17.07 1.56
C GLY A 24 -4.23 -16.22 2.73
N ALA A 25 -3.84 -16.55 3.97
CA ALA A 25 -4.25 -15.82 5.16
C ALA A 25 -3.58 -14.43 5.22
N ALA A 26 -2.28 -14.35 4.89
CA ALA A 26 -1.56 -13.09 4.80
C ALA A 26 -2.13 -12.18 3.70
N ILE A 27 -2.56 -12.75 2.56
CA ILE A 27 -3.23 -12.01 1.49
C ILE A 27 -4.56 -11.43 1.96
N VAL A 28 -5.39 -12.22 2.66
CA VAL A 28 -6.67 -11.75 3.22
C VAL A 28 -6.44 -10.64 4.24
N ALA A 29 -5.46 -10.78 5.13
CA ALA A 29 -5.12 -9.74 6.10
C ALA A 29 -4.67 -8.44 5.41
N LEU A 30 -3.88 -8.54 4.34
CA LEU A 30 -3.48 -7.37 3.56
C LEU A 30 -4.67 -6.71 2.83
N GLN A 31 -5.61 -7.51 2.30
CA GLN A 31 -6.84 -6.95 1.72
C GLN A 31 -7.64 -6.17 2.77
N SER A 32 -7.83 -6.74 3.96
CA SER A 32 -8.53 -6.03 5.05
C SER A 32 -7.84 -4.72 5.45
N LEU A 33 -6.51 -4.71 5.50
CA LEU A 33 -5.74 -3.49 5.74
C LEU A 33 -5.94 -2.45 4.63
N ILE A 34 -5.93 -2.89 3.37
CA ILE A 34 -6.17 -2.02 2.21
C ILE A 34 -7.55 -1.38 2.30
N ASP A 35 -8.57 -2.19 2.59
CA ASP A 35 -9.96 -1.73 2.70
C ASP A 35 -10.11 -0.71 3.84
N GLU A 36 -9.48 -0.95 4.98
CA GLU A 36 -9.51 -0.05 6.14
C GLU A 36 -8.84 1.31 5.83
N VAL A 37 -7.61 1.30 5.28
CA VAL A 37 -6.92 2.56 4.98
C VAL A 37 -7.61 3.33 3.85
N HIS A 38 -8.19 2.63 2.86
CA HIS A 38 -8.95 3.28 1.78
C HIS A 38 -10.27 3.86 2.27
N HIS A 39 -10.94 3.23 3.23
CA HIS A 39 -12.14 3.79 3.87
C HIS A 39 -11.84 5.15 4.52
N GLU A 40 -10.63 5.34 5.03
CA GLU A 40 -10.14 6.61 5.59
C GLU A 40 -9.51 7.55 4.55
N SER A 41 -9.64 7.26 3.25
CA SER A 41 -9.04 8.03 2.15
C SER A 41 -7.49 8.12 2.20
N VAL A 42 -6.86 7.17 2.88
CA VAL A 42 -5.40 7.07 3.01
C VAL A 42 -4.87 6.17 1.90
N ALA A 43 -3.89 6.68 1.13
CA ALA A 43 -3.26 5.90 0.07
C ALA A 43 -2.23 4.91 0.63
N LEU A 44 -2.01 3.78 -0.04
CA LEU A 44 -1.05 2.76 0.37
C LEU A 44 0.03 2.51 -0.70
N ILE A 45 1.28 2.42 -0.25
CA ILE A 45 2.42 2.04 -1.09
C ILE A 45 3.15 0.86 -0.45
N LEU A 46 3.20 -0.29 -1.14
CA LEU A 46 4.04 -1.41 -0.71
C LEU A 46 5.41 -1.30 -1.38
N ALA A 47 6.47 -1.28 -0.58
CA ALA A 47 7.85 -1.14 -1.04
C ALA A 47 8.60 -2.47 -0.91
N GLY A 48 9.41 -2.82 -1.91
CA GLY A 48 10.31 -3.98 -1.80
C GLY A 48 9.66 -5.34 -2.04
N LEU A 49 8.42 -5.38 -2.56
CA LEU A 49 7.74 -6.64 -2.84
C LEU A 49 8.49 -7.47 -3.91
N PRO A 50 8.79 -8.76 -3.63
CA PRO A 50 9.23 -9.70 -4.64
C PRO A 50 8.15 -9.87 -5.72
N THR A 51 8.57 -10.06 -6.98
CA THR A 51 7.66 -10.27 -8.13
C THR A 51 6.65 -11.41 -7.89
N ARG A 52 7.05 -12.47 -7.19
CA ARG A 52 6.15 -13.59 -6.85
C ARG A 52 4.96 -13.15 -5.99
N ILE A 53 5.18 -12.27 -5.01
CA ILE A 53 4.09 -11.77 -4.15
C ILE A 53 3.17 -10.87 -4.97
N ILE A 54 3.71 -10.01 -5.82
CA ILE A 54 2.90 -9.17 -6.73
C ILE A 54 1.94 -10.01 -7.59
N VAL A 55 2.40 -11.16 -8.09
CA VAL A 55 1.54 -12.10 -8.84
C VAL A 55 0.45 -12.71 -7.95
N GLN A 56 0.75 -13.07 -6.70
CA GLN A 56 -0.25 -13.57 -5.76
C GLN A 56 -1.31 -12.52 -5.45
N LEU A 57 -0.90 -11.27 -5.21
CA LEU A 57 -1.81 -10.13 -5.00
C LEU A 57 -2.74 -9.92 -6.19
N HIS A 58 -2.19 -9.89 -7.41
CA HIS A 58 -2.99 -9.74 -8.62
C HIS A 58 -4.02 -10.87 -8.79
N ARG A 59 -3.65 -12.12 -8.49
CA ARG A 59 -4.58 -13.27 -8.55
C ARG A 59 -5.70 -13.18 -7.51
N ALA A 60 -5.43 -12.53 -6.38
CA ALA A 60 -6.41 -12.27 -5.34
C ALA A 60 -7.28 -11.03 -5.63
N GLY A 61 -7.10 -10.35 -6.77
CA GLY A 61 -7.83 -9.14 -7.12
C GLY A 61 -7.21 -7.85 -6.59
N ILE A 62 -6.05 -7.91 -5.92
CA ILE A 62 -5.35 -6.76 -5.36
C ILE A 62 -4.48 -6.10 -6.43
N GLY A 63 -5.10 -5.17 -7.17
CA GLY A 63 -4.47 -4.39 -8.24
C GLY A 63 -3.96 -3.03 -7.78
N LYS A 64 -3.23 -2.34 -8.66
CA LYS A 64 -2.89 -0.92 -8.44
C LYS A 64 -4.12 -0.05 -8.68
N THR A 65 -4.26 1.00 -7.87
CA THR A 65 -5.29 2.02 -8.02
C THR A 65 -4.60 3.38 -8.07
N VAL A 66 -4.86 4.16 -9.12
CA VAL A 66 -4.23 5.48 -9.32
C VAL A 66 -4.46 6.35 -8.09
N GLY A 67 -3.39 6.92 -7.53
CA GLY A 67 -3.42 7.78 -6.35
C GLY A 67 -3.72 7.08 -5.01
N MET A 68 -4.05 5.78 -5.00
CA MET A 68 -4.55 5.07 -3.81
C MET A 68 -3.82 3.78 -3.46
N LEU A 69 -3.32 3.02 -4.45
CA LEU A 69 -2.58 1.78 -4.19
C LEU A 69 -1.52 1.55 -5.26
N THR A 70 -0.26 1.41 -4.86
CA THR A 70 0.82 1.00 -5.77
C THR A 70 1.90 0.19 -5.08
N TYR A 71 2.80 -0.35 -5.89
CA TYR A 71 3.95 -1.14 -5.45
C TYR A 71 5.23 -0.56 -6.05
N CYS A 72 6.27 -0.43 -5.23
CA CYS A 72 7.56 0.13 -5.61
C CYS A 72 8.71 -0.85 -5.32
N ARG A 73 9.84 -0.70 -6.02
CA ARG A 73 11.05 -1.52 -5.79
C ARG A 73 11.70 -1.28 -4.43
N GLY A 74 11.38 -0.18 -3.74
CA GLY A 74 11.90 0.13 -2.41
C GLY A 74 11.49 1.50 -1.91
N LEU A 75 11.90 1.83 -0.68
CA LEU A 75 11.50 3.03 0.05
C LEU A 75 11.83 4.35 -0.66
N PRO A 76 12.99 4.54 -1.33
CA PRO A 76 13.27 5.80 -2.03
C PRO A 76 12.23 6.12 -3.11
N ARG A 77 11.84 5.11 -3.89
CA ARG A 77 10.80 5.29 -4.92
C ARG A 77 9.42 5.48 -4.30
N ALA A 78 9.10 4.73 -3.24
CA ALA A 78 7.84 4.88 -2.53
C ALA A 78 7.65 6.32 -2.00
N ARG A 79 8.71 6.89 -1.41
CA ARG A 79 8.71 8.29 -0.95
C ARG A 79 8.47 9.28 -2.10
N SER A 80 9.15 9.11 -3.24
CA SER A 80 8.92 9.98 -4.40
C SER A 80 7.48 9.94 -4.90
N VAL A 81 6.86 8.76 -4.90
CA VAL A 81 5.45 8.59 -5.30
C VAL A 81 4.51 9.23 -4.27
N ALA A 82 4.73 9.01 -2.98
CA ALA A 82 3.92 9.63 -1.92
C ALA A 82 3.93 11.17 -2.01
N LEU A 83 5.11 11.76 -2.20
CA LEU A 83 5.25 13.21 -2.37
C LEU A 83 4.57 13.73 -3.64
N HIS A 84 4.55 12.92 -4.71
CA HIS A 84 3.85 13.28 -5.92
C HIS A 84 2.33 13.27 -5.72
N TRP A 85 1.78 12.21 -5.12
CA TRP A 85 0.35 12.14 -4.78
C TRP A 85 -0.07 13.26 -3.81
N GLN A 86 0.80 13.63 -2.87
CA GLN A 86 0.52 14.74 -1.96
C GLN A 86 0.38 16.08 -2.71
N LYS A 87 1.22 16.33 -3.72
CA LYS A 87 1.13 17.54 -4.55
C LYS A 87 -0.18 17.56 -5.33
N GLU A 88 -0.55 16.45 -5.97
CA GLU A 88 -1.80 16.31 -6.74
C GLU A 88 -3.06 16.52 -5.88
N LYS A 89 -2.99 16.26 -4.56
CA LYS A 89 -4.11 16.50 -3.63
C LYS A 89 -4.22 17.96 -3.16
N THR A 90 -3.19 18.78 -3.37
CA THR A 90 -3.14 20.17 -2.90
C THR A 90 -3.47 21.18 -4.01
N GLU A 91 -3.54 20.73 -5.26
CA GLU A 91 -3.95 21.51 -6.44
C GLU A 91 -5.46 21.36 -6.70
#